data_AF-A0A0S2SCE9-F1
#
_entry.id   AF-A0A0S2SCE9-F1
#
_cell.length_a   1.000
_cell.length_b   1.000
_cell.length_c   1.000
_cell.angle_alpha   90.00
_cell.angle_beta   90.00
_cell.angle_gamma   90.00
#
_symmetry.space_group_name_H-M   'P 1'
#
loop_
_entity.id
_entity.type
_entity.pdbx_description
1 polymer ?
#
loop_
_entity_poly.entity_id
_entity_poly.type
_entity_poly.pdbx_seq_one_letter_code
_entity_poly.pdbx_strand_id
1 'polypeptide(L)' 'MAAIFRLFRKGGAPEPGVLLTRYLMKTYPDEIEQILAAVMYEGHENGVYRYRNRLTRRCITLDSRGRLVSMEPFALDYYY' A
#
# COMPACT_ATOMS: atom_id res chain seq x y z
N MET A 1 11.45 -21.24 -8.91
CA MET A 1 11.96 -21.52 -7.54
C MET A 1 12.12 -20.19 -6.83
N ALA A 2 11.57 -20.10 -5.62
CA ALA A 2 11.30 -18.85 -4.90
C ALA A 2 12.56 -18.06 -4.53
N ALA A 3 12.61 -16.79 -4.93
CA ALA A 3 13.53 -15.82 -4.33
C ALA A 3 12.84 -15.25 -3.08
N ILE A 4 13.09 -15.93 -1.97
CA ILE A 4 12.59 -15.60 -0.64
C ILE A 4 13.14 -14.22 -0.24
N PHE A 5 12.21 -13.30 -0.01
CA PHE A 5 12.35 -11.99 0.62
C PHE A 5 13.49 -11.92 1.64
N ARG A 6 14.64 -11.42 1.21
CA ARG A 6 15.70 -10.94 2.11
C ARG A 6 15.43 -9.47 2.40
N LEU A 7 14.75 -9.16 3.50
CA LEU A 7 14.81 -7.83 4.13
C LEU A 7 14.26 -7.86 5.57
N PHE A 8 14.90 -8.64 6.44
CA PHE A 8 14.82 -8.39 7.88
C PHE A 8 15.93 -7.41 8.27
N ARG A 9 15.64 -6.10 8.20
CA ARG A 9 16.48 -5.07 8.83
C ARG A 9 15.88 -4.76 10.21
N LYS A 10 16.65 -5.06 11.25
CA LYS A 10 16.40 -4.78 12.67
C LYS A 10 15.72 -3.42 12.87
N GLY A 11 14.54 -3.40 13.51
CA GLY A 11 13.86 -2.17 13.95
C GLY A 11 13.32 -1.25 12.84
N GLY A 12 13.36 -1.67 11.58
CA GLY A 12 12.92 -0.88 10.44
C GLY A 12 11.42 -1.00 10.21
N ALA A 13 10.77 0.15 9.96
CA ALA A 13 9.44 0.23 9.37
C ALA A 13 9.23 -0.88 8.31
N PRO A 14 8.10 -1.62 8.32
CA PRO A 14 7.76 -2.55 7.24
C PRO A 14 7.89 -1.85 5.88
N GLU A 15 8.36 -2.59 4.88
CA GLU A 15 8.45 -2.06 3.53
C GLU A 15 7.07 -1.53 3.10
N PRO A 16 6.96 -0.26 2.67
CA PRO A 16 5.65 0.33 2.38
C PRO A 16 4.85 -0.47 1.35
N GLY A 17 5.53 -1.06 0.35
CA GLY A 17 4.89 -1.93 -0.63
C GLY A 17 4.26 -3.18 -0.01
N VAL A 18 4.83 -3.75 1.05
CA VAL A 18 4.32 -4.96 1.71
C VAL A 18 3.02 -4.68 2.45
N LEU A 19 2.90 -3.52 3.11
CA LEU A 19 1.68 -3.16 3.83
C LEU A 19 0.49 -2.96 2.87
N LEU A 20 0.69 -2.21 1.78
CA LEU A 20 -0.34 -2.01 0.78
C LEU A 20 -0.72 -3.32 0.10
N THR A 21 0.26 -4.13 -0.29
CA THR A 21 0.00 -5.44 -0.90
C THR A 21 -0.81 -6.34 0.02
N ARG A 22 -0.51 -6.39 1.34
CA ARG A 22 -1.29 -7.18 2.30
C ARG A 22 -2.73 -6.71 2.42
N TYR A 23 -2.96 -5.40 2.43
CA TYR A 23 -4.30 -4.84 2.46
C TYR A 23 -5.10 -5.20 1.20
N LEU A 24 -4.47 -5.06 0.03
CA LEU A 24 -5.07 -5.37 -1.27
C LEU A 24 -5.34 -6.87 -1.43
N MET A 25 -4.41 -7.75 -1.03
CA MET A 25 -4.63 -9.20 -1.03
C MET A 25 -5.86 -9.63 -0.24
N LYS A 26 -6.21 -8.89 0.81
CA LYS A 26 -7.37 -9.20 1.65
C LYS A 26 -8.68 -8.63 1.07
N THR A 27 -8.62 -7.50 0.37
CA THR A 27 -9.79 -6.69 0.05
C THR A 27 -10.13 -6.67 -1.43
N TYR A 28 -9.10 -6.68 -2.29
CA TYR A 28 -9.18 -6.60 -3.75
C TYR A 28 -8.17 -7.59 -4.39
N PRO A 29 -8.29 -8.91 -4.14
CA PRO A 29 -7.29 -9.88 -4.54
C PRO A 29 -7.09 -10.00 -6.06
N ASP A 30 -8.14 -9.72 -6.84
CA ASP A 30 -8.10 -9.80 -8.31
C ASP A 30 -7.55 -8.54 -8.99
N GLU A 31 -7.50 -7.41 -8.25
CA GLU A 31 -7.18 -6.08 -8.79
C GLU A 31 -5.84 -5.54 -8.26
N ILE A 32 -5.09 -6.37 -7.51
CA ILE A 32 -3.88 -5.95 -6.79
C ILE A 32 -2.86 -5.33 -7.75
N GLU A 33 -2.58 -5.98 -8.89
CA GLU A 33 -1.54 -5.55 -9.81
C GLU A 33 -1.86 -4.19 -10.42
N GLN A 34 -3.13 -3.97 -10.80
CA GLN A 34 -3.60 -2.71 -11.38
C GLN A 34 -3.55 -1.58 -10.34
N ILE A 35 -4.02 -1.85 -9.12
CA ILE A 35 -3.99 -0.87 -8.03
C ILE A 35 -2.55 -0.54 -7.64
N LEU A 36 -1.66 -1.53 -7.51
CA LEU A 36 -0.25 -1.31 -7.19
C LEU A 36 0.49 -0.53 -8.28
N ALA A 37 0.12 -0.71 -9.55
CA ALA A 37 0.69 0.08 -10.64
C ALA A 37 0.25 1.56 -10.59
N ALA A 38 -0.96 1.83 -10.09
CA ALA A 38 -1.50 3.19 -9.97
C ALA A 38 -1.05 3.91 -8.69
N VAL A 39 -0.74 3.18 -7.61
CA VAL A 39 -0.49 3.74 -6.28
C VAL A 39 1.01 3.84 -5.96
N MET A 40 1.42 5.02 -5.50
CA MET A 40 2.80 5.30 -5.08
C MET A 40 2.85 5.63 -3.59
N TYR A 41 3.89 5.17 -2.91
CA TYR A 41 4.15 5.55 -1.53
C TYR A 41 4.62 7.02 -1.45
N GLU A 42 3.98 7.82 -0.59
CA GLU A 42 4.35 9.24 -0.37
C GLU A 42 5.22 9.44 0.88
N GLY A 43 4.98 8.65 1.94
CA GLY A 43 5.66 8.86 3.21
C GLY A 43 4.97 8.15 4.38
N HIS A 44 5.58 8.20 5.56
CA HIS A 44 4.94 7.74 6.79
C HIS A 44 5.25 8.70 7.93
N GLU A 45 4.30 8.83 8.85
CA GLU A 45 4.43 9.61 10.08
C GLU A 45 3.77 8.84 11.23
N ASN A 46 4.43 8.76 12.39
CA ASN A 46 3.90 8.11 13.59
C ASN A 46 3.34 6.68 13.37
N GLY A 47 3.94 5.92 12.45
CA GLY A 47 3.52 4.55 12.12
C GLY A 47 2.28 4.47 11.23
N VAL A 48 1.84 5.58 10.64
CA VAL A 48 0.83 5.66 9.58
C VAL A 48 1.53 5.89 8.25
N TYR A 49 1.27 5.01 7.29
CA TYR A 49 1.86 4.99 5.96
C TYR A 49 0.87 5.57 4.96
N ARG A 50 1.29 6.58 4.21
CA ARG A 50 0.49 7.26 3.21
C ARG A 50 0.92 6.84 1.81
N TYR A 51 -0.07 6.52 1.00
CA TYR A 51 0.08 6.22 -0.41
C TYR A 51 -0.87 7.10 -1.21
N ARG A 52 -0.44 7.47 -2.41
CA ARG A 52 -1.21 8.30 -3.32
C ARG A 52 -1.35 7.61 -4.65
N ASN A 53 -2.59 7.54 -5.11
CA ASN A 53 -2.90 7.12 -6.45
C ASN A 53 -2.46 8.21 -7.43
N ARG A 54 -1.63 7.86 -8.40
CA ARG A 54 -1.09 8.80 -9.38
C ARG A 54 -2.14 9.24 -10.40
N LEU A 55 -3.18 8.43 -10.60
CA LEU A 55 -4.28 8.70 -11.54
C LEU A 55 -5.29 9.64 -10.90
N THR A 56 -5.87 9.25 -9.75
CA THR A 56 -6.93 10.03 -9.10
C THR A 56 -6.39 11.12 -8.16
N ARG A 57 -5.08 11.10 -7.85
CA ARG A 57 -4.41 11.97 -6.87
C ARG A 57 -4.92 11.83 -5.43
N ARG A 58 -5.73 10.80 -5.17
CA ARG A 58 -6.34 10.48 -3.88
C ARG A 58 -5.45 9.60 -3.04
N CYS A 59 -5.64 9.66 -1.74
CA CYS A 59 -4.76 9.03 -0.77
C CYS A 59 -5.43 7.87 -0.03
N ILE A 60 -4.62 6.86 0.24
CA ILE A 60 -4.92 5.78 1.18
C ILE A 60 -3.85 5.79 2.27
N THR A 61 -4.29 5.56 3.50
CA THR A 61 -3.41 5.49 4.67
C THR A 61 -3.61 4.18 5.42
N LEU A 62 -2.49 3.53 5.75
CA LEU A 62 -2.46 2.25 6.46
C LEU A 62 -1.66 2.40 7.76
N ASP A 63 -2.01 1.65 8.79
CA ASP A 63 -1.19 1.56 10.00
C ASP A 63 0.04 0.66 9.77
N SER A 64 0.94 0.62 10.75
CA SER A 64 2.13 -0.25 10.75
C SER A 64 1.83 -1.76 10.70
N ARG A 65 0.56 -2.15 10.84
CA ARG A 65 0.09 -3.53 10.73
C ARG A 65 -0.61 -3.81 9.39
N GLY A 66 -0.69 -2.82 8.49
CA GLY A 66 -1.33 -2.92 7.19
C GLY A 66 -2.86 -2.85 7.26
N ARG A 67 -3.42 -2.26 8.32
CA ARG A 67 -4.85 -2.02 8.47
C ARG A 67 -5.20 -0.65 7.93
N LEU A 68 -6.37 -0.54 7.32
CA LEU A 68 -6.86 0.75 6.82
C LEU A 68 -7.09 1.73 7.97
N VAL A 69 -6.47 2.90 7.87
CA VAL A 69 -6.70 4.04 8.77
C VAL A 69 -7.68 5.02 8.14
N SER A 70 -7.44 5.40 6.90
CA SER A 70 -8.31 6.29 6.13
C SER A 70 -8.10 6.08 4.63
N MET A 71 -9.19 6.22 3.86
CA MET A 71 -9.20 6.11 2.41
C MET A 71 -10.08 7.22 1.84
N GLU A 72 -9.51 8.05 0.97
CA GLU A 72 -10.32 8.98 0.18
C GLU A 72 -11.17 8.21 -0.85
N PRO A 73 -12.35 8.73 -1.23
CA PRO A 73 -13.13 8.17 -2.32
C PRO A 73 -12.28 8.05 -3.58
N PHE A 74 -12.39 6.92 -4.30
CA PHE A 74 -11.65 6.65 -5.54
C PHE A 74 -10.12 6.60 -5.36
N ALA A 75 -9.62 6.39 -4.14
CA ALA A 75 -8.19 6.22 -3.89
C ALA A 75 -7.59 4.97 -4.52
N LEU A 76 -8.40 3.97 -4.84
CA LEU A 76 -7.93 2.73 -5.46
C LEU A 76 -8.37 2.61 -6.92
N ASP A 77 -9.09 3.58 -7.48
CA ASP A 77 -9.53 3.53 -8.86
C ASP A 77 -8.34 3.56 -9.81
N TYR A 78 -8.38 2.66 -10.78
CA TYR A 78 -7.36 2.50 -11.82
C TYR A 78 -7.94 2.57 -13.24
N TYR A 79 -9.24 2.85 -13.35
CA TYR A 79 -9.93 3.17 -14.59
C TYR A 79 -9.99 4.69 -14.75
N TYR A 80 -9.68 5.18 -15.94
CA TYR A 80 -9.84 6.59 -16.33
C TYR A 80 -10.91 6.70 -17.41
#